data_AF-K0RXI7-F1
#
_entry.id   AF-K0RXI7-F1
#
_cell.length_a   1.000
_cell.length_b   1.000
_cell.length_c   1.000
_cell.angle_alpha   90.00
_cell.angle_beta   90.00
_cell.angle_gamma   90.00
#
_symmetry.space_group_name_H-M   'P 1'
#
loop_
_entity.id
_entity.type
_entity.pdbx_description
1 polymer ?
#
loop_
_entity_poly.entity_id
_entity_poly.type
_entity_poly.pdbx_seq_one_letter_code
_entity_poly.pdbx_strand_id
1 'polypeptide(L)'
;MSNFLWACATVGYTDKRLFSAFAPVIGSKLDECNKQGLATIAWSYAVANVPRQDLFNQVFIGALAAYENVFSTEDLFQLHQWQLWQQEIGSGMELPQSLGGKCRNAFTSASYSESKLQNDVVDELKAAGLDLDEKVLLGSGYRVDALVKVDDGKSVAIEVDGPFHFIQRRPMGSTTLKHRQVGKLDRIEVVSVPYWEWNELKNSLTKQNYLHEKLGCDRDH
;
A
#
# COMPACT_ATOMS: atom_id res chain seq x y z
N MET A 1 -18.60 -13.47 -2.05
CA MET A 1 -18.15 -12.82 -0.79
C MET A 1 -16.90 -12.00 -1.03
N SER A 2 -15.85 -12.59 -1.63
CA SER A 2 -14.61 -11.89 -2.01
C SER A 2 -14.85 -10.57 -2.74
N ASN A 3 -15.63 -10.54 -3.82
CA ASN A 3 -15.88 -9.31 -4.61
C ASN A 3 -16.56 -8.20 -3.80
N PHE A 4 -17.43 -8.55 -2.86
CA PHE A 4 -18.11 -7.57 -2.01
C PHE A 4 -17.14 -6.96 -0.99
N LEU A 5 -16.34 -7.79 -0.31
CA LEU A 5 -15.31 -7.34 0.61
C LEU A 5 -14.24 -6.50 -0.10
N TRP A 6 -13.86 -6.91 -1.31
CA TRP A 6 -12.94 -6.17 -2.17
C TRP A 6 -13.49 -4.80 -2.54
N ALA A 7 -14.73 -4.73 -3.02
CA ALA A 7 -15.36 -3.45 -3.36
C ALA A 7 -15.41 -2.53 -2.13
N CYS A 8 -15.82 -3.06 -0.96
CA CYS A 8 -15.84 -2.32 0.29
C CYS A 8 -14.43 -1.79 0.66
N ALA A 9 -13.41 -2.65 0.66
CA ALA A 9 -12.03 -2.28 0.94
C ALA A 9 -11.49 -1.24 -0.04
N THR A 10 -11.71 -1.44 -1.35
CA THR A 10 -11.25 -0.54 -2.41
C THR A 10 -11.81 0.86 -2.27
N VAL A 11 -13.09 1.01 -1.91
CA VAL A 11 -13.71 2.33 -1.69
C VAL A 11 -13.49 2.89 -0.28
N GLY A 12 -12.69 2.23 0.55
CA GLY A 12 -12.42 2.64 1.93
C GLY A 12 -13.60 2.43 2.89
N TYR A 13 -14.61 1.65 2.51
CA TYR A 13 -15.69 1.23 3.39
C TYR A 13 -15.26 0.04 4.25
N THR A 14 -14.58 0.33 5.35
CA THR A 14 -13.89 -0.66 6.21
C THR A 14 -14.58 -0.86 7.56
N ASP A 15 -15.92 -0.99 7.56
CA ASP A 15 -16.68 -1.22 8.79
C ASP A 15 -16.26 -2.53 9.48
N LYS A 16 -15.70 -2.42 10.69
CA LYS A 16 -15.16 -3.57 11.41
C LYS A 16 -16.21 -4.62 11.77
N ARG A 17 -17.47 -4.23 12.00
CA ARG A 17 -18.55 -5.16 12.34
C ARG A 17 -18.96 -5.96 11.12
N LEU A 18 -19.05 -5.32 9.95
CA LEU A 18 -19.31 -5.96 8.68
C LEU A 18 -18.25 -7.01 8.37
N PHE A 19 -16.98 -6.63 8.33
CA PHE A 19 -15.87 -7.57 8.10
C PHE A 19 -15.90 -8.68 9.15
N SER A 20 -16.19 -8.35 10.41
CA SER A 20 -16.28 -9.37 11.44
C SER A 20 -17.42 -10.37 11.25
N ALA A 21 -18.55 -9.94 10.69
CA ALA A 21 -19.68 -10.82 10.41
C ALA A 21 -19.40 -11.79 9.25
N PHE A 22 -18.53 -11.42 8.30
CA PHE A 22 -18.19 -12.28 7.16
C PHE A 22 -17.22 -13.41 7.50
N ALA A 23 -16.35 -13.23 8.49
CA ALA A 23 -15.32 -14.21 8.83
C ALA A 23 -15.84 -15.64 9.08
N PRO A 24 -16.89 -15.90 9.90
CA PRO A 24 -17.40 -17.27 10.06
C PRO A 24 -17.98 -17.84 8.76
N VAL A 25 -18.60 -17.01 7.92
CA VAL A 25 -19.15 -17.44 6.63
C VAL A 25 -18.03 -17.85 5.68
N ILE A 26 -16.95 -17.06 5.62
CA ILE A 26 -15.76 -17.39 4.82
C ILE A 26 -15.13 -18.68 5.35
N GLY A 27 -14.94 -18.80 6.66
CA GLY A 27 -14.36 -20.00 7.27
C GLY A 27 -15.15 -21.27 6.91
N SER A 28 -16.48 -21.20 6.88
CA SER A 28 -17.35 -22.33 6.50
C SER A 28 -17.36 -22.68 5.00
N LYS A 29 -16.82 -21.79 4.14
CA LYS A 29 -16.84 -21.91 2.67
C LYS A 29 -15.44 -21.78 2.08
N LEU A 30 -14.41 -22.07 2.87
CA LEU A 30 -13.03 -21.86 2.48
C LEU A 30 -12.62 -22.82 1.35
N ASP A 31 -13.17 -24.04 1.36
CA ASP A 31 -13.03 -25.08 0.34
C ASP A 31 -13.73 -24.72 -1.00
N GLU A 32 -14.77 -23.89 -0.95
CA GLU A 32 -15.43 -23.34 -2.14
C GLU A 32 -14.66 -22.15 -2.76
N CYS A 33 -13.67 -21.58 -2.05
CA CYS A 33 -12.94 -20.40 -2.52
C CYS A 33 -11.89 -20.78 -3.57
N ASN A 34 -11.93 -20.12 -4.73
CA ASN A 34 -10.85 -20.21 -5.71
C ASN A 34 -9.64 -19.36 -5.30
N LYS A 35 -8.50 -19.54 -6.00
CA LYS A 35 -7.25 -18.80 -5.77
C LYS A 35 -7.44 -17.28 -5.64
N GLN A 36 -8.18 -16.67 -6.56
CA GLN A 36 -8.41 -15.22 -6.56
C GLN A 36 -9.23 -14.80 -5.35
N GLY A 37 -10.27 -15.57 -5.02
CA GLY A 37 -11.12 -15.34 -3.86
C GLY A 37 -10.32 -15.32 -2.55
N LEU A 38 -9.38 -16.25 -2.37
CA LEU A 38 -8.52 -16.31 -1.19
C LEU A 38 -7.61 -15.07 -1.08
N ALA A 39 -6.90 -14.72 -2.16
CA ALA A 39 -6.02 -13.55 -2.19
C ALA A 39 -6.79 -12.25 -1.94
N THR A 40 -7.94 -12.11 -2.58
CA THR A 40 -8.81 -10.95 -2.46
C THR A 40 -9.40 -10.82 -1.05
N ILE A 41 -9.81 -11.92 -0.40
CA ILE A 41 -10.25 -11.91 1.00
C ILE A 41 -9.10 -11.45 1.89
N ALA A 42 -7.92 -12.05 1.77
CA ALA A 42 -6.75 -11.72 2.56
C ALA A 42 -6.43 -10.21 2.47
N TRP A 43 -6.33 -9.70 1.24
CA TRP A 43 -6.08 -8.28 0.98
C TRP A 43 -7.18 -7.36 1.54
N SER A 44 -8.46 -7.71 1.37
CA SER A 44 -9.56 -6.87 1.85
C SER A 44 -9.53 -6.69 3.37
N TYR A 45 -9.18 -7.74 4.12
CA TYR A 45 -9.00 -7.65 5.57
C TYR A 45 -7.74 -6.87 5.96
N ALA A 46 -6.67 -6.95 5.17
CA ALA A 46 -5.48 -6.14 5.35
C ALA A 46 -5.80 -4.64 5.20
N VAL A 47 -6.57 -4.26 4.18
CA VAL A 47 -7.07 -2.88 4.01
C VAL A 47 -7.96 -2.48 5.18
N ALA A 48 -8.94 -3.32 5.53
CA ALA A 48 -9.87 -3.03 6.62
C ALA A 48 -9.25 -3.00 8.02
N ASN A 49 -8.03 -3.54 8.16
CA ASN A 49 -7.30 -3.67 9.42
C ASN A 49 -8.13 -4.35 10.52
N VAL A 50 -8.68 -5.53 10.19
CA VAL A 50 -9.52 -6.32 11.11
C VAL A 50 -8.84 -7.68 11.36
N PRO A 51 -8.04 -7.82 12.42
CA PRO A 51 -7.40 -9.09 12.77
C PRO A 51 -8.45 -10.17 13.06
N ARG A 52 -8.31 -11.34 12.45
CA ARG A 52 -9.20 -12.50 12.65
C ARG A 52 -8.39 -13.80 12.70
N GLN A 53 -7.95 -14.18 13.90
CA GLN A 53 -7.20 -15.43 14.10
C GLN A 53 -8.05 -16.67 13.83
N ASP A 54 -9.38 -16.57 13.97
CA ASP A 54 -10.32 -17.63 13.65
C ASP A 54 -10.51 -17.84 12.14
N LEU A 55 -10.23 -16.81 11.33
CA LEU A 55 -10.22 -16.90 9.86
C LEU A 55 -8.81 -17.17 9.32
N PHE A 56 -7.84 -16.35 9.70
CA PHE A 56 -6.45 -16.40 9.23
C PHE A 56 -5.61 -17.32 10.12
N ASN A 57 -5.88 -18.62 9.99
CA ASN A 57 -5.20 -19.69 10.71
C ASN A 57 -4.46 -20.64 9.75
N GLN A 58 -3.96 -21.75 10.27
CA GLN A 58 -3.23 -22.76 9.48
C GLN A 58 -4.08 -23.40 8.37
N VAL A 59 -5.41 -23.47 8.52
CA VAL A 59 -6.30 -23.97 7.46
C VAL A 59 -6.32 -23.00 6.29
N PHE A 60 -6.39 -21.69 6.55
CA PHE A 60 -6.29 -20.66 5.51
C PHE A 60 -4.94 -20.69 4.80
N ILE A 61 -3.85 -20.86 5.54
CA ILE A 61 -2.51 -21.04 4.96
C ILE A 61 -2.45 -22.29 4.08
N GLY A 62 -3.03 -23.41 4.53
CA GLY A 62 -3.13 -24.63 3.73
C GLY A 62 -3.90 -24.43 2.43
N ALA A 63 -5.01 -23.67 2.47
CA ALA A 63 -5.79 -23.34 1.27
C ALA A 63 -4.97 -22.47 0.28
N LEU A 64 -4.19 -21.50 0.77
CA LEU A 64 -3.28 -20.72 -0.08
C LEU A 64 -2.18 -21.59 -0.70
N ALA A 65 -1.58 -22.48 0.10
CA ALA A 65 -0.53 -23.39 -0.35
C ALA A 65 -1.01 -24.29 -1.50
N ALA A 66 -2.26 -24.75 -1.48
CA ALA A 66 -2.83 -25.57 -2.55
C ALA A 66 -2.85 -24.88 -3.93
N TYR A 67 -2.81 -23.53 -3.97
CA TYR A 67 -2.84 -22.74 -5.21
C TYR A 67 -1.50 -22.05 -5.54
N GLU A 68 -0.40 -22.37 -4.84
CA GLU A 68 0.85 -21.61 -4.90
C GLU A 68 1.50 -21.47 -6.30
N ASN A 69 1.16 -22.36 -7.24
CA ASN A 69 1.74 -22.40 -8.59
C ASN A 69 0.82 -21.81 -9.66
N VAL A 70 -0.38 -21.37 -9.29
CA VAL A 70 -1.39 -20.88 -10.24
C VAL A 70 -1.90 -19.47 -9.92
N PHE A 71 -1.40 -18.84 -8.86
CA PHE A 71 -1.68 -17.44 -8.57
C PHE A 71 -1.21 -16.52 -9.69
N SER A 72 -2.05 -15.53 -10.03
CA SER A 72 -1.65 -14.45 -10.93
C SER A 72 -0.73 -13.46 -10.22
N THR A 73 -0.09 -12.56 -10.97
CA THR A 73 0.71 -11.47 -10.40
C THR A 73 -0.10 -10.61 -9.42
N GLU A 74 -1.34 -10.28 -9.75
CA GLU A 74 -2.24 -9.52 -8.88
C GLU A 74 -2.53 -10.28 -7.57
N ASP A 75 -2.80 -11.58 -7.65
CA ASP A 75 -3.01 -12.40 -6.45
C ASP A 75 -1.75 -12.41 -5.56
N LEU A 76 -0.56 -12.55 -6.17
CA LEU A 76 0.72 -12.52 -5.47
C LEU A 76 0.99 -11.17 -4.79
N PHE A 77 0.57 -10.06 -5.40
CA PHE A 77 0.69 -8.72 -4.80
C PHE A 77 -0.23 -8.60 -3.58
N GLN A 78 -1.48 -9.03 -3.74
CA GLN A 78 -2.47 -9.05 -2.66
C GLN A 78 -1.99 -9.88 -1.47
N LEU A 79 -1.40 -11.05 -1.73
CA LEU A 79 -0.85 -11.92 -0.70
C LEU A 79 0.42 -11.35 -0.06
N HIS A 80 1.29 -10.67 -0.82
CA HIS A 80 2.44 -9.95 -0.25
C HIS A 80 1.98 -8.87 0.72
N GLN A 81 1.01 -8.05 0.31
CA GLN A 81 0.44 -7.00 1.15
C GLN A 81 -0.27 -7.56 2.39
N TRP A 82 -0.95 -8.70 2.25
CA TRP A 82 -1.50 -9.41 3.41
C TRP A 82 -0.40 -9.91 4.35
N GLN A 83 0.69 -10.48 3.84
CA GLN A 83 1.82 -10.93 4.64
C GLN A 83 2.47 -9.76 5.42
N LEU A 84 2.64 -8.61 4.78
CA LEU A 84 3.09 -7.38 5.44
C LEU A 84 2.13 -6.97 6.56
N TRP A 85 0.82 -7.10 6.35
CA TRP A 85 -0.17 -6.79 7.40
C TRP A 85 -0.10 -7.78 8.57
N GLN A 86 0.11 -9.08 8.32
CA GLN A 86 0.32 -10.06 9.40
C GLN A 86 1.56 -9.72 10.26
N GLN A 87 2.62 -9.20 9.63
CA GLN A 87 3.82 -8.68 10.32
C GLN A 87 3.50 -7.39 11.09
N GLU A 88 2.78 -6.45 10.47
CA GLU A 88 2.35 -5.18 11.06
C GLU A 88 1.59 -5.38 12.37
N ILE A 89 0.68 -6.36 12.41
CA ILE A 89 -0.14 -6.66 13.60
C ILE A 89 0.51 -7.67 14.55
N GLY A 90 1.71 -8.16 14.24
CA GLY A 90 2.44 -9.12 15.07
C GLY A 90 1.72 -10.45 15.27
N SER A 91 1.00 -10.95 14.27
CA SER A 91 0.17 -12.15 14.45
C SER A 91 0.97 -13.47 14.52
N GLY A 92 2.23 -13.46 14.08
CA GLY A 92 3.06 -14.66 13.90
C GLY A 92 2.60 -15.60 12.78
N MET A 93 1.65 -15.18 11.93
CA MET A 93 1.20 -15.98 10.79
C MET A 93 2.06 -15.66 9.57
N GLU A 94 2.53 -16.70 8.91
CA GLU A 94 3.39 -16.59 7.74
C GLU A 94 2.88 -17.47 6.59
N LEU A 95 3.02 -16.95 5.37
CA LEU A 95 2.89 -17.72 4.15
C LEU A 95 3.98 -18.80 4.10
N PRO A 96 3.72 -19.95 3.45
CA PRO A 96 4.76 -20.93 3.20
C PRO A 96 5.95 -20.27 2.48
N GLN A 97 7.17 -20.61 2.88
CA GLN A 97 8.40 -19.93 2.40
C GLN A 97 8.47 -19.81 0.86
N SER A 98 8.10 -20.88 0.14
CA SER A 98 8.01 -20.88 -1.34
C SER A 98 7.04 -19.81 -1.84
N LEU A 99 5.81 -19.80 -1.32
CA LEU A 99 4.78 -18.84 -1.72
C LEU A 99 5.14 -17.41 -1.32
N GLY A 100 5.64 -17.21 -0.09
CA GLY A 100 6.12 -15.91 0.37
C GLY A 100 7.23 -15.34 -0.52
N GLY A 101 8.18 -16.18 -0.93
CA GLY A 101 9.21 -15.83 -1.90
C GLY A 101 8.64 -15.39 -3.26
N LYS A 102 7.67 -16.14 -3.81
CA LYS A 102 6.97 -15.76 -5.05
C LYS A 102 6.25 -14.42 -4.92
N CYS A 103 5.54 -14.21 -3.80
CA CYS A 103 4.81 -12.97 -3.52
C CYS A 103 5.77 -11.77 -3.50
N ARG A 104 6.85 -11.87 -2.72
CA ARG A 104 7.87 -10.81 -2.61
C ARG A 104 8.57 -10.53 -3.94
N ASN A 105 8.96 -11.57 -4.68
CA ASN A 105 9.65 -11.42 -5.96
C ASN A 105 8.75 -10.75 -7.00
N ALA A 106 7.48 -11.18 -7.10
CA ALA A 106 6.51 -10.55 -7.99
C ALA A 106 6.32 -9.08 -7.62
N PHE A 107 6.10 -8.77 -6.33
CA PHE A 107 5.85 -7.42 -5.86
C PHE A 107 7.02 -6.47 -6.13
N THR A 108 8.25 -6.90 -5.85
CA THR A 108 9.46 -6.07 -6.01
C THR A 108 9.93 -5.92 -7.46
N SER A 109 9.57 -6.85 -8.34
CA SER A 109 9.92 -6.83 -9.77
C SER A 109 8.92 -6.05 -10.63
N ALA A 110 7.85 -5.51 -10.03
CA ALA A 110 6.82 -4.76 -10.75
C ALA A 110 7.45 -3.60 -11.54
N SER A 111 7.18 -3.55 -12.85
CA SER A 111 7.64 -2.45 -13.69
C SER A 111 6.98 -1.15 -13.25
N TYR A 112 7.80 -0.16 -12.90
CA TYR A 112 7.33 1.15 -12.53
C TYR A 112 7.17 1.98 -13.81
N SER A 113 5.95 2.45 -14.11
CA SER A 113 5.69 3.31 -15.27
C SER A 113 6.13 4.74 -15.00
N GLU A 114 6.92 5.31 -15.89
CA GLU A 114 7.35 6.70 -15.79
C GLU A 114 6.14 7.65 -15.95
N SER A 115 5.90 8.48 -14.92
CA SER A 115 4.78 9.42 -14.87
C SER A 115 5.30 10.85 -15.05
N LYS A 116 4.72 11.59 -16.02
CA LYS A 116 5.06 13.02 -16.22
C LYS A 116 4.79 13.85 -14.96
N LEU A 117 3.72 13.51 -14.23
CA LEU A 117 3.37 14.17 -12.98
C LEU A 117 4.43 13.93 -11.91
N GLN A 118 4.93 12.70 -11.80
CA GLN A 118 6.01 12.37 -10.88
C GLN A 118 7.29 13.11 -11.22
N ASN A 119 7.68 13.10 -12.49
CA ASN A 119 8.90 13.79 -12.93
C ASN A 119 8.82 15.30 -12.60
N ASP A 120 7.67 15.94 -12.82
CA ASP A 120 7.46 17.36 -12.50
C ASP A 120 7.53 17.64 -10.99
N VAL A 121 6.98 16.77 -10.14
CA VAL A 121 7.12 16.91 -8.67
C VAL A 121 8.57 16.74 -8.22
N VAL A 122 9.26 15.74 -8.76
CA VAL A 122 10.67 15.45 -8.45
C VAL A 122 11.59 16.59 -8.89
N ASP A 123 11.37 17.14 -10.09
CA ASP A 123 12.16 18.26 -10.60
C ASP A 123 12.01 19.50 -9.71
N GLU A 124 10.80 19.76 -9.20
CA GLU A 124 10.57 20.87 -8.27
C GLU A 124 11.14 20.60 -6.86
N LEU A 125 11.13 19.35 -6.38
CA LEU A 125 11.85 18.97 -5.15
C LEU A 125 13.36 19.27 -5.27
N LYS A 126 13.97 18.90 -6.40
CA LYS A 126 15.39 19.19 -6.68
C LYS A 126 15.65 20.69 -6.81
N ALA A 127 14.78 21.41 -7.51
CA ALA A 127 14.89 22.85 -7.69
C ALA A 127 14.74 23.63 -6.36
N ALA A 128 13.98 23.09 -5.40
CA ALA A 128 13.90 23.60 -4.03
C ALA A 128 15.18 23.36 -3.21
N GLY A 129 16.17 22.63 -3.74
CA GLY A 129 17.42 22.32 -3.07
C GLY A 129 17.33 21.17 -2.06
N LEU A 130 16.29 20.35 -2.13
CA LEU A 130 16.12 19.19 -1.24
C LEU A 130 17.03 18.04 -1.68
N ASP A 131 17.60 17.31 -0.71
CA ASP A 131 18.35 16.08 -0.95
C ASP A 131 17.38 14.89 -0.99
N LEU A 132 17.32 14.19 -2.12
CA LEU A 132 16.41 13.07 -2.32
C LEU A 132 16.98 11.96 -3.19
N ASP A 133 16.49 10.75 -2.92
CA ASP A 133 16.62 9.59 -3.80
C ASP A 133 15.27 9.33 -4.50
N GLU A 134 15.28 9.06 -5.81
CA GLU A 134 14.08 8.77 -6.59
C GLU A 134 13.77 7.27 -6.63
N LYS A 135 12.48 6.93 -6.73
CA LYS A 135 12.00 5.57 -7.05
C LYS A 135 12.59 4.50 -6.13
N VAL A 136 12.67 4.79 -4.84
CA VAL A 136 13.36 3.98 -3.83
C VAL A 136 12.55 2.72 -3.50
N LEU A 137 13.19 1.55 -3.59
CA LEU A 137 12.62 0.28 -3.13
C LEU A 137 12.92 0.11 -1.63
N LEU A 138 11.86 0.00 -0.82
CA LEU A 138 11.94 -0.12 0.63
C LEU A 138 12.01 -1.58 1.11
N GLY A 139 12.25 -1.78 2.41
CA GLY A 139 12.39 -3.10 3.03
C GLY A 139 11.11 -3.94 2.92
N SER A 140 9.94 -3.30 3.05
CA SER A 140 8.63 -3.90 2.80
C SER A 140 8.43 -4.37 1.35
N GLY A 141 9.27 -3.93 0.42
CA GLY A 141 9.15 -4.18 -1.01
C GLY A 141 8.27 -3.16 -1.75
N TYR A 142 7.66 -2.21 -1.05
CA TYR A 142 7.05 -1.05 -1.69
C TYR A 142 8.10 -0.16 -2.34
N ARG A 143 7.71 0.47 -3.45
CA ARG A 143 8.49 1.53 -4.08
C ARG A 143 7.81 2.87 -3.86
N VAL A 144 8.56 3.84 -3.37
CA VAL A 144 8.11 5.23 -3.17
C VAL A 144 8.67 6.13 -4.26
N ASP A 145 8.00 7.23 -4.57
CA ASP A 145 8.36 8.05 -5.73
C ASP A 145 9.61 8.89 -5.49
N ALA A 146 9.73 9.44 -4.29
CA ALA A 146 10.94 10.06 -3.79
C ALA A 146 11.10 9.80 -2.29
N LEU A 147 12.34 9.72 -1.82
CA LEU A 147 12.69 9.70 -0.42
C LEU A 147 13.53 10.94 -0.12
N VAL A 148 12.93 11.90 0.56
CA VAL A 148 13.52 13.21 0.84
C VAL A 148 14.16 13.20 2.22
N LYS A 149 15.40 13.65 2.33
CA LYS A 149 16.07 13.86 3.62
C LYS A 149 15.67 15.23 4.18
N VAL A 150 15.29 15.24 5.46
CA VAL A 150 14.90 16.45 6.19
C VAL A 150 15.92 16.75 7.29
N ASP A 151 15.91 17.99 7.80
CA ASP A 151 17.01 18.56 8.61
C ASP A 151 17.32 17.82 9.91
N ASP A 152 16.38 17.04 10.45
CA ASP A 152 16.57 16.22 11.65
C ASP A 152 17.21 14.84 11.37
N GLY A 153 17.72 14.64 10.14
CA GLY A 153 18.33 13.39 9.69
C GLY A 153 17.32 12.29 9.39
N LYS A 154 16.02 12.56 9.47
CA LYS A 154 14.97 11.63 9.03
C LYS A 154 14.81 11.68 7.51
N SER A 155 14.06 10.70 7.01
CA SER A 155 13.62 10.68 5.63
C SER A 155 12.11 10.55 5.57
N VAL A 156 11.52 11.32 4.65
CA VAL A 156 10.08 11.31 4.36
C VAL A 156 9.89 10.79 2.95
N ALA A 157 8.99 9.81 2.78
CA ALA A 157 8.61 9.32 1.47
C ALA A 157 7.55 10.24 0.87
N ILE A 158 7.76 10.65 -0.37
CA ILE A 158 6.77 11.34 -1.19
C ILE A 158 6.09 10.33 -2.11
N GLU A 159 4.77 10.36 -2.15
CA GLU A 159 3.91 9.62 -3.06
C GLU A 159 3.15 10.59 -3.96
N VAL A 160 3.40 10.52 -5.26
CA VAL A 160 2.76 11.36 -6.28
C VAL A 160 1.49 10.67 -6.75
N ASP A 161 0.38 11.02 -6.12
CA ASP A 161 -0.85 10.30 -6.29
C ASP A 161 -1.67 10.80 -7.49
N GLY A 162 -1.70 9.98 -8.54
CA GLY A 162 -2.49 10.21 -9.74
C GLY A 162 -4.00 9.97 -9.56
N PRO A 163 -4.84 10.28 -10.56
CA PRO A 163 -6.30 10.13 -10.47
C PRO A 163 -6.79 8.73 -10.09
N PHE A 164 -6.07 7.69 -10.49
CA PHE A 164 -6.43 6.30 -10.22
C PHE A 164 -6.23 5.90 -8.74
N HIS A 165 -5.51 6.69 -7.95
CA HIS A 165 -5.30 6.44 -6.51
C HIS A 165 -6.46 6.94 -5.65
N PHE A 166 -7.49 7.54 -6.25
CA PHE A 166 -8.58 8.17 -5.53
C PHE A 166 -9.96 7.79 -6.05
N ILE A 167 -10.93 7.79 -5.13
CA ILE A 167 -12.36 7.75 -5.42
C ILE A 167 -12.98 8.98 -4.76
N GLN A 168 -13.52 9.89 -5.58
CA GLN A 168 -14.06 11.19 -5.10
C GLN A 168 -13.07 11.96 -4.19
N ARG A 169 -11.79 12.04 -4.60
CA ARG A 169 -10.67 12.64 -3.84
C ARG A 169 -10.37 11.98 -2.48
N ARG A 170 -10.89 10.78 -2.21
CA ARG A 170 -10.48 9.96 -1.06
C ARG A 170 -9.52 8.88 -1.54
N PRO A 171 -8.39 8.64 -0.85
CA PRO A 171 -7.47 7.58 -1.23
C PRO A 171 -8.19 6.24 -1.30
N MET A 172 -7.89 5.44 -2.33
CA MET A 172 -8.42 4.08 -2.43
C MET A 172 -7.80 3.17 -1.36
N GLY A 173 -8.38 1.98 -1.20
CA GLY A 173 -7.91 0.98 -0.24
C GLY A 173 -6.42 0.62 -0.40
N SER A 174 -5.94 0.48 -1.64
CA SER A 174 -4.53 0.16 -1.92
C SER A 174 -3.58 1.31 -1.54
N THR A 175 -3.93 2.55 -1.84
CA THR A 175 -3.16 3.75 -1.46
C THR A 175 -3.07 3.88 0.05
N THR A 176 -4.22 3.73 0.74
CA THR A 176 -4.27 3.76 2.21
C THR A 176 -3.43 2.64 2.82
N LEU A 177 -3.51 1.42 2.26
CA LEU A 177 -2.74 0.28 2.73
C LEU A 177 -1.24 0.49 2.54
N LYS A 178 -0.81 0.98 1.38
CA LYS A 178 0.59 1.34 1.09
C LYS A 178 1.13 2.32 2.13
N HIS A 179 0.46 3.45 2.31
CA HIS A 179 0.94 4.49 3.23
C HIS A 179 1.05 3.96 4.66
N ARG A 180 0.05 3.18 5.10
CA ARG A 180 0.05 2.55 6.41
C ARG A 180 1.23 1.59 6.58
N GLN A 181 1.46 0.70 5.61
CA GLN A 181 2.49 -0.33 5.72
C GLN A 181 3.90 0.25 5.64
N VAL A 182 4.14 1.22 4.76
CA VAL A 182 5.42 1.96 4.72
C VAL A 182 5.66 2.67 6.06
N GLY A 183 4.67 3.38 6.59
CA GLY A 183 4.78 4.06 7.88
C GLY A 183 5.03 3.12 9.06
N LYS A 184 4.41 1.94 9.08
CA LYS A 184 4.52 1.00 10.20
C LYS A 184 5.74 0.08 10.13
N LEU A 185 6.06 -0.44 8.93
CA LEU A 185 7.09 -1.46 8.75
C LEU A 185 8.44 -0.84 8.39
N ASP A 186 8.46 0.09 7.45
CA ASP A 186 9.69 0.78 7.05
C ASP A 186 10.02 1.96 7.97
N ARG A 187 9.08 2.38 8.82
CA ARG A 187 9.21 3.52 9.76
C ARG A 187 9.52 4.83 9.04
N ILE A 188 8.99 4.96 7.82
CA ILE A 188 9.13 6.16 6.99
C ILE A 188 7.77 6.82 6.89
N GLU A 189 7.69 8.08 7.28
CA GLU A 189 6.49 8.89 7.07
C GLU A 189 6.19 9.02 5.58
N VAL A 190 4.92 8.90 5.20
CA VAL A 190 4.48 9.02 3.81
C VAL A 190 3.65 10.27 3.64
N VAL A 191 4.11 11.15 2.77
CA VAL A 191 3.45 12.39 2.37
C VAL A 191 2.91 12.24 0.96
N SER A 192 1.61 12.43 0.81
CA SER A 192 0.93 12.40 -0.49
C SER A 192 0.95 13.78 -1.15
N VAL A 193 1.26 13.79 -2.44
CA VAL A 193 1.08 14.90 -3.37
C VAL A 193 -0.04 14.53 -4.35
N PRO A 194 -1.31 14.88 -4.06
CA PRO A 194 -2.43 14.56 -4.93
C PRO A 194 -2.40 15.37 -6.23
N TYR A 195 -2.69 14.73 -7.35
CA TYR A 195 -2.63 15.36 -8.67
C TYR A 195 -3.46 16.66 -8.79
N TRP A 196 -4.61 16.76 -8.11
CA TRP A 196 -5.44 17.97 -8.19
C TRP A 196 -4.85 19.14 -7.43
N GLU A 197 -4.23 18.90 -6.26
CA GLU A 197 -3.55 19.96 -5.50
C GLU A 197 -2.38 20.47 -6.33
N TRP A 198 -1.59 19.55 -6.88
CA TRP A 198 -0.44 19.89 -7.71
C TRP A 198 -0.80 20.69 -8.96
N ASN A 199 -1.85 20.27 -9.67
CA ASN A 199 -2.29 20.92 -10.90
C ASN A 199 -2.89 22.32 -10.68
N GLU A 200 -3.30 22.66 -9.45
CA GLU A 200 -3.81 24.00 -9.11
C GLU A 200 -2.67 25.02 -8.88
N LEU A 201 -1.43 24.56 -8.69
CA LEU A 201 -0.26 25.41 -8.44
C LEU A 201 0.26 26.04 -9.74
N LYS A 202 0.39 27.37 -9.75
CA LYS A 202 0.55 28.16 -10.98
C LYS A 202 1.99 28.28 -11.46
N ASN A 203 2.96 28.18 -10.56
CA ASN A 203 4.38 28.39 -10.85
C ASN A 203 5.29 27.63 -9.86
N SER A 204 6.58 27.56 -10.19
CA SER A 204 7.58 26.85 -9.38
C SER A 204 7.66 27.33 -7.94
N LEU A 205 7.57 28.65 -7.67
CA LEU A 205 7.57 29.16 -6.30
C LEU A 205 6.40 28.60 -5.48
N THR A 206 5.18 28.59 -6.04
CA THR A 206 4.01 28.01 -5.35
C THR A 206 4.12 26.49 -5.17
N LYS A 207 4.72 25.78 -6.14
CA LYS A 207 4.97 24.34 -6.06
C LYS A 207 5.97 23.98 -4.97
N GLN A 208 7.08 24.71 -4.90
CA GLN A 208 8.14 24.50 -3.93
C GLN A 208 7.67 24.84 -2.51
N ASN A 209 6.93 25.94 -2.32
CA ASN A 209 6.34 26.27 -1.03
C ASN A 209 5.37 25.18 -0.55
N TYR A 210 4.51 24.69 -1.44
CA TYR A 210 3.62 23.56 -1.15
C TYR A 210 4.39 22.30 -0.71
N LEU A 211 5.50 21.97 -1.37
CA LEU A 211 6.34 20.83 -1.00
C LEU A 211 7.00 21.02 0.37
N HIS A 212 7.51 22.22 0.66
CA HIS A 212 8.08 22.55 1.97
C HIS A 212 7.05 22.41 3.09
N GLU A 213 5.84 22.97 2.90
CA GLU A 213 4.73 22.85 3.86
C GLU A 213 4.36 21.37 4.08
N LYS A 214 4.27 20.58 3.01
CA LYS A 214 3.97 19.14 3.09
C LYS A 214 5.04 18.33 3.81
N LEU A 215 6.30 18.73 3.70
CA LEU A 215 7.44 18.10 4.37
C LEU A 215 7.65 18.60 5.80
N GLY A 216 6.91 19.63 6.24
CA GLY A 216 7.12 20.28 7.53
C GLY A 216 8.44 21.07 7.62
N CYS A 217 9.04 21.39 6.47
CA CYS A 217 10.24 22.22 6.37
C CYS A 217 9.82 23.69 6.24
N ASP A 218 9.26 24.29 7.29
CA ASP A 218 8.98 25.72 7.26
C ASP A 218 10.31 26.50 7.22
N ARG A 219 10.42 27.42 6.26
CA ARG A 219 11.48 28.43 6.29
C ARG A 219 11.09 29.44 7.36
N ASP A 220 11.73 29.37 8.52
CA ASP A 220 11.74 30.49 9.46
C ASP A 220 12.09 31.76 8.66
N HIS A 221 11.15 32.71 8.69
CA HIS A 221 11.21 33.97 7.93
C HIS A 221 12.32 34.89 8.44
#